data_AF-A0A929DAD3-F1
#
_entry.id   AF-A0A929DAD3-F1
#
_cell.length_a   1.000
_cell.length_b   1.000
_cell.length_c   1.000
_cell.angle_alpha   90.00
_cell.angle_beta   90.00
_cell.angle_gamma   90.00
#
_symmetry.space_group_name_H-M   'P 1'
#
loop_
_entity.id
_entity.type
_entity.pdbx_description
1 polymer ?
#
loop_
_entity_poly.entity_id
_entity_poly.type
_entity_poly.pdbx_seq_one_letter_code
_entity_poly.pdbx_strand_id
1 'polypeptide(L)'
;MEERNLLIVSDLHLCEGLDPQSGKFSRLEDFLFDDAFARFLHYHEEVKNQPRFGGRPWLLILNGDLLDFLQVVSLPEEGRMLHAVKGIGRHKELRINERDYGLGTTAEESEWKLKRIARGHQSFFAALGWFVAHGNHIAVLKGNHDIEFHWPSVWERFVVEVERAYTRERLMLGQGPSVT
;
A
#
# COMPACT_ATOMS: atom_id res chain seq x y z
N MET A 1 6.00 -22.96 17.90
CA MET A 1 5.87 -21.64 17.24
C MET A 1 7.06 -20.82 17.66
N GLU A 2 7.74 -20.15 16.73
CA GLU A 2 8.78 -19.17 17.09
C GLU A 2 8.13 -18.01 17.86
N GLU A 3 8.74 -17.60 18.97
CA GLU A 3 8.30 -16.42 19.70
C GLU A 3 8.65 -15.15 18.93
N ARG A 4 7.70 -14.20 18.88
CA ARG A 4 7.84 -12.93 18.14
C ARG A 4 7.45 -11.77 19.04
N ASN A 5 8.11 -10.63 18.84
CA ASN A 5 7.65 -9.37 19.42
C ASN A 5 6.49 -8.83 18.58
N LEU A 6 5.48 -8.23 19.20
CA LEU A 6 4.28 -7.77 18.50
C LEU A 6 4.26 -6.25 18.35
N LEU A 7 3.95 -5.78 17.13
CA LEU A 7 3.52 -4.42 16.84
C LEU A 7 2.10 -4.49 16.27
N ILE A 8 1.19 -3.67 16.77
CA ILE A 8 -0.21 -3.68 16.30
C ILE A 8 -0.60 -2.25 16.01
N VAL A 9 -1.09 -2.02 14.79
CA VAL A 9 -1.65 -0.75 14.31
C VAL A 9 -2.93 -1.03 13.54
N SER A 10 -3.83 -0.06 13.42
CA SER A 10 -5.11 -0.18 12.71
C SER A 10 -5.57 1.19 12.20
N ASP A 11 -6.63 1.20 11.40
CA ASP A 11 -7.37 2.41 11.01
C ASP A 11 -6.45 3.46 10.35
N LEU A 12 -5.62 3.00 9.40
CA LEU A 12 -4.68 3.87 8.69
C LEU A 12 -5.35 4.59 7.51
N HIS A 13 -6.34 3.97 6.85
CA HIS A 13 -7.14 4.55 5.76
C HIS A 13 -6.33 5.22 4.64
N LEU A 14 -5.28 4.56 4.14
CA LEU A 14 -4.51 5.09 3.02
C LEU A 14 -5.39 5.22 1.76
N CYS A 15 -5.40 6.40 1.17
CA CYS A 15 -6.12 6.71 -0.07
C CYS A 15 -5.13 6.94 -1.22
N GLU A 16 -5.44 7.84 -2.16
CA GLU A 16 -4.62 8.07 -3.35
C GLU A 16 -3.23 8.67 -3.07
N GLY A 17 -3.02 9.22 -1.88
CA GLY A 17 -1.78 9.79 -1.39
C GLY A 17 -1.32 11.02 -2.16
N LEU A 18 0.00 11.16 -2.23
CA LEU A 18 0.68 12.24 -2.94
C LEU A 18 0.63 12.01 -4.46
N ASP A 19 0.08 12.95 -5.22
CA ASP A 19 0.26 12.94 -6.66
C ASP A 19 1.68 13.44 -7.03
N PRO A 20 2.54 12.58 -7.62
CA PRO A 20 3.91 12.98 -7.94
C PRO A 20 4.01 14.00 -9.08
N GLN A 21 2.95 14.20 -9.88
CA GLN A 21 2.97 15.21 -10.95
C GLN A 21 2.72 16.61 -10.40
N SER A 22 1.70 16.77 -9.57
CA SER A 22 1.36 18.06 -8.96
C SER A 22 2.09 18.34 -7.65
N GLY A 23 2.64 17.32 -6.99
CA GLY A 23 3.26 17.41 -5.67
C GLY A 23 2.26 17.69 -4.55
N LYS A 24 0.97 17.41 -4.77
CA LYS A 24 -0.12 17.66 -3.82
C LYS A 24 -0.76 16.34 -3.40
N PHE A 25 -1.17 16.26 -2.14
CA PHE A 25 -2.00 15.17 -1.66
C PHE A 25 -3.38 15.22 -2.30
N SER A 26 -3.98 14.04 -2.50
CA SER A 26 -5.39 13.95 -2.85
C SER A 26 -6.24 14.67 -1.81
N ARG A 27 -7.35 15.26 -2.26
CA ARG A 27 -8.24 16.03 -1.38
C ARG A 27 -8.98 15.15 -0.37
N LEU A 28 -9.04 13.86 -0.65
CA LEU A 28 -9.64 12.83 0.18
C LEU A 28 -8.57 12.01 0.91
N GLU A 29 -7.32 12.49 0.99
CA GLU A 29 -6.30 11.77 1.74
C GLU A 29 -6.46 12.00 3.24
N ASP A 30 -6.66 10.89 3.97
CA ASP A 30 -6.75 10.88 5.44
C ASP A 30 -5.39 10.57 6.08
N PHE A 31 -4.49 9.85 5.38
CA PHE A 31 -3.20 9.42 5.90
C PHE A 31 -2.02 10.25 5.35
N LEU A 32 -1.37 11.03 6.22
CA LEU A 32 -0.24 11.88 5.87
C LEU A 32 1.07 11.48 6.56
N PHE A 33 1.14 10.25 7.08
CA PHE A 33 2.15 9.83 8.07
C PHE A 33 3.13 8.77 7.55
N ASP A 34 3.32 8.65 6.24
CA ASP A 34 4.26 7.71 5.62
C ASP A 34 5.63 7.68 6.31
N ASP A 35 6.29 8.83 6.43
CA ASP A 35 7.62 8.91 7.04
C ASP A 35 7.60 8.61 8.54
N ALA A 36 6.51 8.95 9.23
CA ALA A 36 6.36 8.64 10.65
C ALA A 36 6.17 7.14 10.88
N PHE A 37 5.42 6.48 9.99
CA PHE A 37 5.26 5.03 9.98
C PHE A 37 6.59 4.32 9.66
N ALA A 38 7.35 4.81 8.67
CA ALA A 38 8.68 4.29 8.38
C ALA A 38 9.61 4.41 9.60
N ARG A 39 9.68 5.59 10.23
CA ARG A 39 10.45 5.78 11.48
C ARG A 39 9.99 4.88 12.61
N PHE A 40 8.68 4.64 12.74
CA PHE A 40 8.13 3.71 13.72
C PHE A 40 8.70 2.30 13.51
N LEU A 41 8.77 1.80 12.28
CA LEU A 41 9.36 0.47 11.99
C LEU A 41 10.88 0.46 12.22
N HIS A 42 11.60 1.49 11.78
CA HIS A 42 13.04 1.60 12.01
C HIS A 42 13.40 1.60 13.50
N TYR A 43 12.68 2.39 14.30
CA TYR A 43 12.89 2.45 15.75
C TYR A 43 12.76 1.07 16.40
N HIS A 44 11.75 0.28 16.02
CA HIS A 44 11.54 -1.05 16.61
C HIS A 44 12.62 -2.05 16.19
N GLU A 45 13.12 -1.96 14.97
CA GLU A 45 14.26 -2.76 14.54
C GLU A 45 15.54 -2.38 15.30
N GLU A 46 15.80 -1.09 15.53
CA GLU A 46 16.97 -0.61 16.29
C GLU A 46 16.97 -1.11 17.74
N VAL A 47 15.80 -1.13 18.39
CA VAL A 47 15.69 -1.58 19.79
C VAL A 47 15.54 -3.10 19.92
N LYS A 48 15.44 -3.86 18.83
CA LYS A 48 15.17 -5.32 18.82
C LYS A 48 16.15 -6.11 19.68
N ASN A 49 17.41 -5.69 19.74
CA ASN A 49 18.48 -6.37 20.49
C ASN A 49 18.52 -6.02 21.99
N GLN A 50 17.67 -5.12 22.47
CA GLN A 50 17.60 -4.83 23.91
C GLN A 50 17.10 -6.05 24.70
N PRO A 51 17.53 -6.25 25.97
CA PRO A 51 17.18 -7.43 26.76
C PRO A 51 15.66 -7.70 26.86
N ARG A 52 14.82 -6.66 26.84
CA ARG A 52 13.36 -6.78 26.88
C ARG A 52 12.78 -7.51 25.65
N PHE A 53 13.38 -7.32 24.48
CA PHE A 53 12.89 -7.85 23.21
C PHE A 53 13.64 -9.12 22.77
N GLY A 54 14.85 -9.32 23.30
CA GLY A 54 15.60 -10.57 23.19
C GLY A 54 16.09 -10.89 21.78
N GLY A 55 16.21 -9.88 20.89
CA GLY A 55 16.62 -10.08 19.50
C GLY A 55 15.58 -10.79 18.63
N ARG A 56 14.38 -11.08 19.16
CA ARG A 56 13.34 -11.81 18.43
C ARG A 56 12.78 -10.99 17.28
N PRO A 57 12.44 -11.60 16.14
CA PRO A 57 11.81 -10.89 15.02
C PRO A 57 10.47 -10.30 15.44
N TRP A 58 10.11 -9.20 14.78
CA TRP A 58 8.83 -8.54 14.96
C TRP A 58 7.76 -9.15 14.05
N LEU A 59 6.53 -9.22 14.56
CA LEU A 59 5.32 -9.40 13.80
C LEU A 59 4.52 -8.10 13.87
N LEU A 60 4.44 -7.39 12.74
CA LEU A 60 3.56 -6.25 12.56
C LEU A 60 2.17 -6.75 12.16
N ILE A 61 1.16 -6.41 12.95
CA ILE A 61 -0.23 -6.70 12.70
C ILE A 61 -0.90 -5.41 12.24
N LEU A 62 -1.33 -5.37 10.97
CA LEU A 62 -2.20 -4.33 10.42
C LEU A 62 -3.63 -4.78 10.63
N ASN A 63 -4.25 -4.30 11.70
CA ASN A 63 -5.51 -4.81 12.24
C ASN A 63 -6.74 -4.11 11.63
N GLY A 64 -6.86 -4.16 10.31
CA GLY A 64 -8.00 -3.61 9.58
C GLY A 64 -7.91 -2.12 9.26
N ASP A 65 -8.72 -1.75 8.27
CA ASP A 65 -8.86 -0.42 7.70
C ASP A 65 -7.50 0.18 7.33
N LEU A 66 -6.71 -0.63 6.62
CA LEU A 66 -5.40 -0.23 6.10
C LEU A 66 -5.56 0.75 4.94
N LEU A 67 -6.48 0.46 4.02
CA LEU A 67 -6.72 1.18 2.79
C LEU A 67 -8.17 1.65 2.73
N ASP A 68 -8.42 2.78 2.06
CA ASP A 68 -9.78 3.20 1.71
C ASP A 68 -9.96 3.27 0.18
N PHE A 69 -10.46 2.17 -0.38
CA PHE A 69 -10.69 2.02 -1.80
C PHE A 69 -11.85 2.86 -2.35
N LEU A 70 -12.77 3.34 -1.50
CA LEU A 70 -13.90 4.15 -1.95
C LEU A 70 -13.51 5.63 -2.11
N GLN A 71 -12.43 6.06 -1.46
CA GLN A 71 -11.89 7.41 -1.59
C GLN A 71 -10.93 7.57 -2.79
N VAL A 72 -10.70 6.50 -3.56
CA VAL A 72 -9.96 6.54 -4.83
C VAL A 72 -10.89 6.97 -5.96
N VAL A 73 -10.97 8.28 -6.18
CA VAL A 73 -11.87 8.92 -7.16
C VAL A 73 -11.23 9.20 -8.52
N SER A 74 -9.90 9.05 -8.66
CA SER A 74 -9.25 9.12 -9.96
C SER A 74 -9.80 8.06 -10.90
N LEU A 75 -9.74 8.34 -12.20
CA LEU A 75 -10.10 7.40 -13.25
C LEU A 75 -8.86 6.93 -14.02
N PRO A 76 -8.82 5.68 -14.50
CA PRO A 76 -7.80 5.23 -15.43
C PRO A 76 -7.86 6.08 -16.71
N GLU A 77 -6.70 6.35 -17.31
CA GLU A 77 -6.61 7.07 -18.58
C GLU A 77 -7.45 6.39 -19.67
N GLU A 78 -8.11 7.18 -20.52
CA GLU A 78 -8.90 6.67 -21.64
C GLU A 78 -8.05 5.82 -22.60
N GLY A 79 -8.72 4.97 -23.37
CA GLY A 79 -8.08 4.05 -24.30
C GLY A 79 -7.66 2.76 -23.60
N ARG A 80 -6.36 2.41 -23.70
CA ARG A 80 -5.90 1.06 -23.37
C ARG A 80 -6.03 0.72 -21.88
N MET A 81 -5.77 1.69 -20.99
CA MET A 81 -5.84 1.47 -19.54
C MET A 81 -7.30 1.29 -19.09
N LEU A 82 -8.18 2.23 -19.44
CA LEU A 82 -9.61 2.11 -19.13
C LEU A 82 -10.21 0.83 -19.72
N HIS A 83 -9.82 0.42 -20.93
CA HIS A 83 -10.31 -0.83 -21.50
C HIS A 83 -9.84 -2.06 -20.72
N ALA A 84 -8.60 -2.07 -20.23
CA ALA A 84 -8.10 -3.17 -19.41
C ALA A 84 -8.81 -3.28 -18.05
N VAL A 85 -9.21 -2.14 -17.46
CA VAL A 85 -9.85 -2.10 -16.13
C VAL A 85 -11.38 -2.27 -16.21
N LYS A 86 -12.02 -1.71 -17.23
CA LYS A 86 -13.48 -1.59 -17.35
C LYS A 86 -14.10 -2.20 -18.61
N GLY A 87 -13.28 -2.63 -19.57
CA GLY A 87 -13.77 -3.12 -20.87
C GLY A 87 -14.34 -2.05 -21.80
N ILE A 88 -14.17 -0.76 -21.47
CA ILE A 88 -14.65 0.39 -22.26
C ILE A 88 -13.51 1.32 -22.64
N GLY A 89 -13.69 2.11 -23.71
CA GLY A 89 -12.61 2.96 -24.24
C GLY A 89 -12.61 4.39 -23.73
N ARG A 90 -13.75 4.93 -23.29
CA ARG A 90 -13.92 6.36 -22.94
C ARG A 90 -14.71 6.56 -21.66
N HIS A 91 -14.40 7.62 -20.91
CA HIS A 91 -15.07 7.95 -19.65
C HIS A 91 -16.56 8.25 -19.82
N LYS A 92 -16.98 8.74 -21.00
CA LYS A 92 -18.42 8.96 -21.28
C LYS A 92 -19.25 7.67 -21.26
N GLU A 93 -18.60 6.51 -21.36
CA GLU A 93 -19.25 5.19 -21.34
C GLU A 93 -19.37 4.63 -19.90
N LEU A 94 -18.72 5.26 -18.91
CA LEU A 94 -18.89 4.95 -17.49
C LEU A 94 -20.31 5.30 -17.00
N ARG A 95 -20.71 4.69 -15.89
CA ARG A 95 -21.92 5.13 -15.16
C ARG A 95 -21.67 6.51 -14.55
N ILE A 96 -22.74 7.26 -14.30
CA ILE A 96 -22.65 8.61 -13.69
C ILE A 96 -21.91 8.54 -12.35
N ASN A 97 -22.32 7.62 -11.47
CA ASN A 97 -21.66 7.44 -10.17
C ASN A 97 -20.18 7.11 -10.30
N GLU A 98 -19.76 6.37 -11.33
CA GLU A 98 -18.35 6.02 -11.50
C GLU A 98 -17.51 7.22 -11.92
N ARG A 99 -18.09 8.14 -12.70
CA ARG A 99 -17.43 9.40 -13.06
C ARG A 99 -17.31 10.34 -11.88
N ASP A 100 -18.32 10.36 -11.02
CA ASP A 100 -18.41 11.34 -9.93
C ASP A 100 -17.70 10.86 -8.65
N TYR A 101 -17.68 9.55 -8.39
CA TYR A 101 -17.22 8.96 -7.13
C TYR A 101 -16.16 7.86 -7.29
N GLY A 102 -15.62 7.65 -8.50
CA GLY A 102 -14.60 6.64 -8.75
C GLY A 102 -15.16 5.25 -9.12
N LEU A 103 -14.26 4.33 -9.46
CA LEU A 103 -14.63 3.00 -9.95
C LEU A 103 -15.24 2.12 -8.85
N GLY A 104 -15.91 1.04 -9.27
CA GLY A 104 -16.51 0.06 -8.37
C GLY A 104 -15.48 -0.88 -7.71
N THR A 105 -15.90 -2.12 -7.47
CA THR A 105 -15.16 -3.10 -6.64
C THR A 105 -14.88 -4.42 -7.37
N THR A 106 -14.87 -4.44 -8.71
CA THR A 106 -14.36 -5.64 -9.43
C THR A 106 -12.87 -5.85 -9.14
N ALA A 107 -12.35 -7.04 -9.43
CA ALA A 107 -10.95 -7.36 -9.18
C ALA A 107 -10.01 -6.39 -9.92
N GLU A 108 -10.26 -6.13 -11.21
CA GLU A 108 -9.43 -5.25 -12.06
C GLU A 108 -9.50 -3.78 -11.61
N GLU A 109 -10.68 -3.32 -11.21
CA GLU A 109 -10.89 -1.98 -10.65
C GLU A 109 -10.14 -1.82 -9.33
N SER A 110 -10.28 -2.80 -8.44
CA SER A 110 -9.63 -2.81 -7.13
C SER A 110 -8.11 -2.88 -7.23
N GLU A 111 -7.56 -3.70 -8.13
CA GLU A 111 -6.12 -3.72 -8.43
C GLU A 111 -5.63 -2.38 -8.97
N TRP A 112 -6.41 -1.73 -9.84
CA TRP A 112 -6.06 -0.41 -10.35
C TRP A 112 -6.06 0.63 -9.23
N LYS A 113 -7.09 0.65 -8.38
CA LYS A 113 -7.18 1.53 -7.22
C LYS A 113 -6.01 1.29 -6.26
N LEU A 114 -5.65 0.04 -5.97
CA LEU A 114 -4.49 -0.31 -5.14
C LEU A 114 -3.17 0.23 -5.72
N LYS A 115 -2.97 0.14 -7.04
CA LYS A 115 -1.79 0.76 -7.70
C LYS A 115 -1.76 2.27 -7.51
N ARG A 116 -2.92 2.93 -7.51
CA ARG A 116 -3.02 4.38 -7.28
C ARG A 116 -2.60 4.73 -5.86
N ILE A 117 -3.15 4.04 -4.87
CA ILE A 117 -2.78 4.17 -3.45
C ILE A 117 -1.27 3.97 -3.28
N ALA A 118 -0.74 2.83 -3.74
CA ALA A 118 0.68 2.52 -3.59
C ALA A 118 1.59 3.58 -4.24
N ARG A 119 1.18 4.13 -5.40
CA ARG A 119 1.91 5.22 -6.07
C ARG A 119 1.95 6.49 -5.21
N GLY A 120 0.88 6.78 -4.46
CA GLY A 120 0.80 7.92 -3.56
C GLY A 120 1.56 7.76 -2.24
N HIS A 121 1.76 6.51 -1.81
CA HIS A 121 2.36 6.15 -0.51
C HIS A 121 3.66 5.34 -0.66
N GLN A 122 4.57 5.80 -1.51
CA GLN A 122 5.80 5.04 -1.83
C GLN A 122 6.66 4.76 -0.59
N SER A 123 6.82 5.73 0.31
CA SER A 123 7.62 5.56 1.53
C SER A 123 6.98 4.55 2.49
N PHE A 124 5.64 4.58 2.63
CA PHE A 124 4.93 3.57 3.43
C PHE A 124 5.15 2.15 2.89
N PHE A 125 4.90 1.93 1.60
CA PHE A 125 5.05 0.60 0.98
C PHE A 125 6.52 0.14 0.98
N ALA A 126 7.48 1.06 0.79
CA ALA A 126 8.90 0.75 0.89
C ALA A 126 9.29 0.33 2.31
N ALA A 127 8.76 1.01 3.34
CA ALA A 127 9.01 0.66 4.74
C ALA A 127 8.49 -0.75 5.10
N LEU A 128 7.34 -1.16 4.56
CA LEU A 128 6.85 -2.53 4.70
C LEU A 128 7.83 -3.56 4.10
N GLY A 129 8.31 -3.31 2.88
CA GLY A 129 9.25 -4.20 2.21
C GLY A 129 10.61 -4.25 2.90
N TRP A 130 11.10 -3.09 3.37
CA TRP A 130 12.29 -2.98 4.20
C TRP A 130 12.16 -3.81 5.48
N PHE A 131 11.02 -3.70 6.18
CA PHE A 131 10.79 -4.41 7.44
C PHE A 131 10.81 -5.93 7.26
N VAL A 132 10.17 -6.45 6.22
CA VAL A 132 10.20 -7.89 5.87
C VAL A 132 11.61 -8.33 5.49
N ALA A 133 12.36 -7.51 4.75
CA ALA A 133 13.74 -7.82 4.38
C ALA A 133 14.71 -7.92 5.58
N HIS A 134 14.33 -7.39 6.75
CA HIS A 134 15.08 -7.52 8.01
C HIS A 134 14.69 -8.78 8.82
N GLY A 135 13.97 -9.72 8.20
CA GLY A 135 13.52 -10.97 8.82
C GLY A 135 12.28 -10.84 9.70
N ASN A 136 11.63 -9.67 9.68
CA ASN A 136 10.36 -9.46 10.35
C ASN A 136 9.18 -9.91 9.46
N HIS A 137 7.99 -9.96 10.04
CA HIS A 137 6.79 -10.44 9.35
C HIS A 137 5.65 -9.44 9.47
N ILE A 138 4.77 -9.44 8.47
CA ILE A 138 3.56 -8.62 8.46
C ILE A 138 2.36 -9.57 8.36
N ALA A 139 1.36 -9.36 9.21
CA ALA A 139 0.04 -9.95 9.11
C ALA A 139 -0.97 -8.84 8.88
N VAL A 140 -1.82 -9.00 7.88
CA VAL A 140 -2.86 -8.02 7.54
C VAL A 140 -4.22 -8.66 7.79
N LEU A 141 -5.02 -8.02 8.62
CA LEU A 141 -6.42 -8.37 8.83
C LEU A 141 -7.28 -7.38 8.05
N LYS A 142 -8.32 -7.91 7.41
CA LYS A 142 -9.23 -7.11 6.58
C LYS A 142 -10.23 -6.36 7.46
N GLY A 143 -10.28 -5.04 7.34
CA GLY A 143 -11.35 -4.22 7.92
C GLY A 143 -12.54 -4.07 6.97
N ASN A 144 -13.49 -3.20 7.31
CA ASN A 144 -14.65 -2.92 6.45
C ASN A 144 -14.34 -1.94 5.31
N HIS A 145 -13.23 -1.19 5.37
CA HIS A 145 -12.74 -0.39 4.24
C HIS A 145 -11.85 -1.19 3.29
N ASP A 146 -11.36 -2.36 3.71
CA ASP A 146 -10.49 -3.22 2.89
C ASP A 146 -11.23 -4.37 2.19
N ILE A 147 -12.54 -4.27 1.97
CA ILE A 147 -13.35 -5.39 1.47
C ILE A 147 -12.83 -5.98 0.15
N GLU A 148 -12.15 -5.17 -0.66
CA GLU A 148 -11.49 -5.49 -1.92
C GLU A 148 -10.41 -6.58 -1.78
N PHE A 149 -9.80 -6.75 -0.60
CA PHE A 149 -8.96 -7.92 -0.30
C PHE A 149 -9.74 -9.25 -0.28
N HIS A 150 -11.04 -9.23 -0.58
CA HIS A 150 -11.76 -10.43 -1.01
C HIS A 150 -11.13 -11.07 -2.26
N TRP A 151 -10.60 -10.27 -3.19
CA TRP A 151 -10.03 -10.76 -4.43
C TRP A 151 -8.58 -11.23 -4.22
N PRO A 152 -8.23 -12.48 -4.59
CA PRO A 152 -6.85 -12.95 -4.51
C PRO A 152 -5.86 -12.08 -5.30
N SER A 153 -6.26 -11.59 -6.48
CA SER A 153 -5.38 -10.76 -7.31
C SER A 153 -5.06 -9.39 -6.67
N VAL A 154 -5.92 -8.89 -5.77
CA VAL A 154 -5.65 -7.66 -5.01
C VAL A 154 -4.61 -7.91 -3.93
N TRP A 155 -4.60 -9.09 -3.29
CA TRP A 155 -3.51 -9.50 -2.39
C TRP A 155 -2.18 -9.64 -3.14
N GLU A 156 -2.18 -10.32 -4.28
CA GLU A 156 -0.98 -10.46 -5.13
C GLU A 156 -0.46 -9.08 -5.56
N ARG A 157 -1.37 -8.19 -5.94
CA ARG A 157 -1.04 -6.81 -6.25
C ARG A 157 -0.39 -6.09 -5.08
N PHE A 158 -0.93 -6.21 -3.87
CA PHE A 158 -0.38 -5.55 -2.68
C PHE A 158 1.07 -5.96 -2.44
N VAL A 159 1.35 -7.27 -2.50
CA VAL A 159 2.72 -7.81 -2.38
C VAL A 159 3.63 -7.23 -3.46
N VAL A 160 3.19 -7.23 -4.72
CA VAL A 160 3.96 -6.67 -5.84
C VAL A 160 4.26 -5.19 -5.65
N GLU A 161 3.32 -4.38 -5.16
CA GLU A 161 3.56 -2.96 -4.95
C GLU A 161 4.49 -2.68 -3.75
N VAL A 162 4.45 -3.52 -2.70
CA VAL A 162 5.44 -3.48 -1.59
C VAL A 162 6.85 -3.78 -2.12
N GLU A 163 7.02 -4.86 -2.88
CA GLU A 163 8.32 -5.23 -3.47
C GLU A 163 8.86 -4.14 -4.40
N ARG A 164 7.99 -3.55 -5.23
CA ARG A 164 8.36 -2.47 -6.16
C ARG A 164 8.81 -1.21 -5.42
N ALA A 165 8.05 -0.78 -4.42
CA ALA A 165 8.37 0.42 -3.65
C ALA A 165 9.72 0.24 -2.93
N TYR A 166 9.93 -0.89 -2.27
CA TYR A 166 11.18 -1.18 -1.59
C TYR A 166 12.38 -1.29 -2.55
N THR A 167 12.21 -1.97 -3.69
CA THR A 167 13.26 -2.06 -4.70
C THR A 167 13.63 -0.68 -5.24
N ARG A 168 12.64 0.17 -5.51
CA ARG A 168 12.85 1.55 -5.97
C ARG A 168 13.63 2.36 -4.94
N GLU A 169 13.23 2.31 -3.67
CA GLU A 169 13.90 3.05 -2.59
C GLU A 169 15.37 2.60 -2.46
N ARG A 170 15.64 1.29 -2.45
CA ARG A 170 17.01 0.76 -2.41
C ARG A 170 17.88 1.24 -3.56
N LEU A 171 17.33 1.26 -4.78
CA LEU A 171 18.06 1.76 -5.95
C LEU A 171 18.35 3.25 -5.84
N MET A 172 17.41 4.06 -5.32
CA MET A 172 17.61 5.49 -5.06
C MET A 172 18.70 5.74 -4.01
N LEU A 173 18.79 4.89 -2.99
CA LEU A 173 19.82 4.96 -1.93
C LEU A 173 21.18 4.36 -2.34
N GLY A 174 21.34 3.88 -3.58
CA GLY A 174 22.58 3.28 -4.05
C GLY A 174 22.88 1.89 -3.46
N GLN A 175 21.88 1.22 -2.88
CA GLN A 175 22.00 -0.10 -2.23
C GLN A 175 21.53 -1.26 -3.12
N GLY A 176 21.61 -1.12 -4.45
CA GLY A 176 21.24 -2.16 -5.41
C GLY A 176 22.21 -3.35 -5.41
N PRO A 177 21.78 -4.56 -5.79
CA PRO A 177 22.70 -5.68 -5.96
C PRO A 177 23.71 -5.38 -7.09
N SER A 178 24.92 -5.95 -7.01
CA SER A 178 25.73 -6.14 -8.22
C SER A 178 24.87 -6.89 -9.22
N VAL A 179 24.74 -6.35 -10.43
CA VAL A 179 24.17 -7.10 -11.55
C VAL A 179 25.12 -8.27 -11.82
N THR A 180 24.77 -9.45 -11.35
CA THR A 180 25.33 -10.74 -11.78
C THR A 180 24.19 -11.66 -12.12
#